data_AF-A0A7C3G521-F1
#
_entry.id   AF-A0A7C3G521-F1
#
_cell.length_a   1.000
_cell.length_b   1.000
_cell.length_c   1.000
_cell.angle_alpha   90.00
_cell.angle_beta   90.00
_cell.angle_gamma   90.00
#
_symmetry.space_group_name_H-M   'P 1'
#
loop_
_entity.id
_entity.type
_entity.pdbx_description
1 polymer ?
#
loop_
_entity_poly.entity_id
_entity_poly.type
_entity_poly.pdbx_seq_one_letter_code
_entity_poly.pdbx_strand_id
1 'polypeptide(L)'
;MLKNDKKIANYWKFLPSEKKVECHLCPRNCKLKNGQDGFCRVRGNTDDVFYTYNFGKSIEATVETIETEAVYHFRPGARILSLGNIGCMMACSFCQNWQTSQVKHLDIKNVKKYTPQEVVDMALSNHIDIISWTYNDPVVWQEFVVETSKLAQANGIKTLYKSALYITAEPLAELIECIDIFSISLKSMNAEVYRKVTKGRLQPVLDAIQQIAKSDRHLEISQLIVTGLNDNEEDATKTARWIVKNLGQEIPLHFVAYHPAFRYTQPRTSTEKLLTARNLALKEGIKYCYLGNIYHDNVSNTICENCGNMLVQRFGLTVHNRGLDDNNNCKKCGCKSPIVGKVEDEPKKNKTTSDKIIHFDWDDEIKSIHIVLDKGDAMARQLIITRIPSKNATQYEMNQGVDRLIISKSQTDETGIQIGLDNETEIQILPVLDRAHFPVIN
;
A
#
# COMPACT_ATOMS: atom_id res chain seq x y z
N MET A 1 10.79 -10.39 -23.50
CA MET A 1 9.34 -10.37 -23.27
C MET A 1 8.82 -9.00 -22.82
N LEU A 2 9.28 -8.41 -21.69
CA LEU A 2 8.81 -7.08 -21.28
C LEU A 2 9.05 -5.98 -22.34
N LYS A 3 10.15 -6.04 -23.10
CA LYS A 3 10.53 -5.02 -24.08
C LYS A 3 9.69 -4.98 -25.37
N ASN A 4 8.86 -5.99 -25.63
CA ASN A 4 8.11 -6.09 -26.89
C ASN A 4 7.00 -5.03 -26.97
N ASP A 5 6.32 -4.78 -25.85
CA ASP A 5 5.28 -3.75 -25.74
C ASP A 5 5.87 -2.52 -25.02
N LYS A 6 6.71 -1.77 -25.75
CA LYS A 6 7.38 -0.57 -25.23
C LYS A 6 6.58 0.69 -25.57
N LYS A 7 6.47 1.61 -24.60
CA LYS A 7 5.90 2.97 -24.78
C LYS A 7 6.99 3.99 -24.59
N ILE A 8 6.98 5.09 -25.36
CA ILE A 8 7.96 6.17 -25.16
C ILE A 8 7.82 6.67 -23.72
N ALA A 9 8.93 6.75 -23.00
CA ALA A 9 8.92 7.24 -21.64
C ALA A 9 8.90 8.77 -21.61
N ASN A 10 8.33 9.33 -20.56
CA ASN A 10 8.46 10.73 -20.19
C ASN A 10 9.70 10.96 -19.32
N TYR A 11 10.07 12.23 -19.14
CA TYR A 11 11.16 12.68 -18.26
C TYR A 11 12.52 12.12 -18.66
N TRP A 12 12.97 12.45 -19.86
CA TRP A 12 14.32 12.15 -20.32
C TRP A 12 14.78 13.17 -21.34
N LYS A 13 16.09 13.20 -21.61
CA LYS A 13 16.68 13.98 -22.70
C LYS A 13 17.71 13.16 -23.44
N PHE A 14 17.85 13.40 -24.74
CA PHE A 14 18.99 12.90 -25.50
C PHE A 14 20.21 13.80 -25.25
N LEU A 15 21.39 13.21 -25.15
CA LEU A 15 22.68 13.85 -24.96
C LEU A 15 23.52 13.62 -26.23
N PRO A 16 23.44 14.51 -27.24
CA PRO A 16 24.07 14.30 -28.55
C PRO A 16 25.59 14.09 -28.48
N SER A 17 26.27 14.85 -27.61
CA SER A 17 27.73 14.77 -27.43
C SER A 17 28.20 13.42 -26.88
N GLU A 18 27.37 12.74 -26.10
CA GLU A 18 27.69 11.45 -25.48
C GLU A 18 27.06 10.25 -26.21
N LYS A 19 26.14 10.48 -27.16
CA LYS A 19 25.22 9.46 -27.74
C LYS A 19 24.56 8.61 -26.66
N LYS A 20 23.92 9.29 -25.70
CA LYS A 20 23.21 8.68 -24.58
C LYS A 20 21.86 9.35 -24.39
N VAL A 21 20.97 8.67 -23.69
CA VAL A 21 19.80 9.29 -23.06
C VAL A 21 20.06 9.47 -21.57
N GLU A 22 19.53 10.52 -20.98
CA GLU A 22 19.52 10.75 -19.54
C GLU A 22 18.08 10.74 -19.03
N CYS A 23 17.75 9.78 -18.18
CA CYS A 23 16.45 9.67 -17.52
C CYS A 23 16.38 10.64 -16.34
N HIS A 24 15.30 11.39 -16.20
CA HIS A 24 15.07 12.36 -15.13
C HIS A 24 13.91 12.00 -14.20
N LEU A 25 13.29 10.82 -14.34
CA LEU A 25 12.16 10.40 -13.50
C LEU A 25 12.51 10.28 -12.00
N CYS A 26 13.67 9.72 -11.68
CA CYS A 26 14.10 9.54 -10.30
C CYS A 26 15.49 10.11 -10.08
N PRO A 27 15.88 10.37 -8.82
CA PRO A 27 17.16 11.02 -8.51
C PRO A 27 18.41 10.20 -8.89
N ARG A 28 18.28 9.04 -9.54
CA ARG A 28 19.42 8.31 -10.10
C ARG A 28 20.00 8.96 -11.35
N ASN A 29 19.20 9.70 -12.10
CA ASN A 29 19.60 10.32 -13.36
C ASN A 29 20.39 9.37 -14.29
N CYS A 30 19.85 8.18 -14.58
CA CYS A 30 20.57 7.17 -15.34
C CYS A 30 20.94 7.70 -16.74
N LYS A 31 22.25 7.70 -17.05
CA LYS A 31 22.79 8.00 -18.39
C LYS A 31 23.09 6.69 -19.14
N LEU A 32 22.40 6.46 -20.25
CA LEU A 32 22.31 5.16 -20.90
C LEU A 32 22.68 5.25 -22.39
N LYS A 33 23.63 4.44 -22.82
CA LYS A 33 23.93 4.20 -24.24
C LYS A 33 22.79 3.42 -24.89
N ASN A 34 22.72 3.41 -26.22
CA ASN A 34 21.77 2.57 -26.95
C ASN A 34 21.86 1.10 -26.48
N GLY A 35 20.71 0.46 -26.29
CA GLY A 35 20.57 -0.92 -25.81
C GLY A 35 20.68 -1.10 -24.29
N GLN A 36 20.97 -0.04 -23.52
CA GLN A 36 21.10 -0.13 -22.07
C GLN A 36 19.78 0.12 -21.34
N ASP A 37 19.56 -0.64 -20.27
CA ASP A 37 18.45 -0.44 -19.34
C ASP A 37 18.89 0.37 -18.12
N GLY A 38 17.99 1.19 -17.60
CA GLY A 38 18.17 1.88 -16.34
C GLY A 38 18.24 0.91 -15.15
N PHE A 39 18.57 1.47 -13.97
CA PHE A 39 18.68 0.69 -12.74
C PHE A 39 17.43 -0.15 -12.45
N CYS A 40 16.24 0.39 -12.75
CA CYS A 40 14.96 -0.29 -12.50
C CYS A 40 14.66 -1.44 -13.45
N ARG A 41 15.45 -1.63 -14.52
CA ARG A 41 15.29 -2.68 -15.55
C ARG A 41 13.98 -2.67 -16.34
N VAL A 42 13.13 -1.67 -16.13
CA VAL A 42 11.84 -1.50 -16.84
C VAL A 42 11.78 -0.24 -17.69
N ARG A 43 12.88 0.51 -17.76
CA ARG A 43 13.05 1.65 -18.66
C ARG A 43 14.42 1.58 -19.31
N GLY A 44 14.56 1.95 -20.58
CA GLY A 44 15.83 1.79 -21.29
C GLY A 44 15.90 2.54 -22.61
N ASN A 45 17.12 2.68 -23.12
CA ASN A 45 17.42 3.32 -24.39
C ASN A 45 17.33 2.29 -25.52
N THR A 46 16.47 2.52 -26.50
CA THR A 46 16.42 1.74 -27.75
C THR A 46 16.41 2.69 -28.93
N ASP A 47 17.42 2.60 -29.78
CA ASP A 47 17.60 3.42 -30.97
C ASP A 47 17.56 4.93 -30.66
N ASP A 48 18.28 5.31 -29.60
CA ASP A 48 18.41 6.67 -29.07
C ASP A 48 17.10 7.31 -28.58
N VAL A 49 16.04 6.50 -28.43
CA VAL A 49 14.78 6.87 -27.79
C VAL A 49 14.64 6.14 -26.45
N PHE A 50 14.20 6.87 -25.42
CA PHE A 50 13.99 6.28 -24.10
C PHE A 50 12.57 5.74 -23.97
N TYR A 51 12.46 4.47 -23.58
CA TYR A 51 11.20 3.74 -23.47
C TYR A 51 10.95 3.25 -22.05
N THR A 52 9.67 3.11 -21.71
CA THR A 52 9.20 2.26 -20.61
C THR A 52 8.72 0.92 -21.15
N TYR A 53 9.02 -0.15 -20.42
CA TYR A 53 8.71 -1.53 -20.75
C TYR A 53 7.65 -2.13 -19.83
N ASN A 54 7.16 -1.39 -18.82
CA ASN A 54 6.16 -1.88 -17.88
C ASN A 54 4.80 -1.18 -18.01
N PHE A 55 4.56 -0.36 -19.05
CA PHE A 55 3.24 0.27 -19.26
C PHE A 55 2.13 -0.79 -19.28
N GLY A 56 1.15 -0.66 -18.37
CA GLY A 56 0.06 -1.62 -18.21
C GLY A 56 0.47 -3.00 -17.68
N LYS A 57 1.73 -3.22 -17.29
CA LYS A 57 2.21 -4.49 -16.76
C LYS A 57 2.21 -4.46 -15.24
N SER A 58 1.41 -5.34 -14.67
CA SER A 58 1.13 -5.41 -13.23
C SER A 58 1.14 -6.87 -12.78
N ILE A 59 1.11 -7.09 -11.48
CA ILE A 59 0.59 -8.32 -10.91
C ILE A 59 -0.94 -8.32 -10.85
N GLU A 60 -1.52 -9.40 -10.37
CA GLU A 60 -2.96 -9.56 -10.19
C GLU A 60 -3.58 -8.43 -9.36
N ALA A 61 -4.72 -7.90 -9.83
CA ALA A 61 -5.47 -6.88 -9.12
C ALA A 61 -6.11 -7.50 -7.86
N THR A 62 -6.23 -6.72 -6.80
CA THR A 62 -6.68 -7.24 -5.50
C THR A 62 -7.61 -6.26 -4.82
N VAL A 63 -8.65 -6.79 -4.19
CA VAL A 63 -9.53 -5.99 -3.34
C VAL A 63 -9.03 -6.06 -1.91
N GLU A 64 -8.78 -4.88 -1.35
CA GLU A 64 -8.26 -4.68 0.00
C GLU A 64 -9.06 -3.61 0.71
N THR A 65 -8.68 -3.30 1.96
CA THR A 65 -9.16 -2.10 2.66
C THR A 65 -8.04 -1.06 2.73
N ILE A 66 -8.40 0.22 2.78
CA ILE A 66 -7.43 1.33 2.76
C ILE A 66 -6.38 1.24 3.90
N GLU A 67 -6.70 0.53 4.98
CA GLU A 67 -5.79 0.21 6.08
C GLU A 67 -4.57 -0.63 5.68
N THR A 68 -4.63 -1.45 4.61
CA THR A 68 -3.45 -2.20 4.10
C THR A 68 -2.35 -1.24 3.66
N GLU A 69 -2.73 -0.05 3.18
CA GLU A 69 -1.82 0.98 2.71
C GLU A 69 -1.31 1.91 3.80
N ALA A 70 -1.65 1.66 5.08
CA ALA A 70 -1.36 2.54 6.20
C ALA A 70 -1.92 3.96 5.99
N VAL A 71 -3.19 4.04 5.59
CA VAL A 71 -3.97 5.28 5.51
C VAL A 71 -5.16 5.16 6.45
N TYR A 72 -5.13 5.85 7.60
CA TYR A 72 -6.13 5.71 8.66
C TYR A 72 -7.03 6.95 8.81
N HIS A 73 -6.73 8.05 8.13
CA HIS A 73 -7.46 9.30 8.25
C HIS A 73 -8.27 9.66 7.01
N PHE A 74 -8.26 8.82 5.98
CA PHE A 74 -9.08 8.97 4.78
C PHE A 74 -9.98 7.76 4.60
N ARG A 75 -11.30 7.98 4.53
CA ARG A 75 -12.37 6.95 4.41
C ARG A 75 -12.02 5.61 5.10
N PRO A 76 -11.84 5.58 6.44
CA PRO A 76 -11.48 4.36 7.16
C PRO A 76 -12.39 3.18 6.81
N GLY A 77 -11.80 2.00 6.54
CA GLY A 77 -12.52 0.80 6.12
C GLY A 77 -12.93 0.75 4.65
N ALA A 78 -12.64 1.79 3.86
CA ALA A 78 -12.99 1.80 2.45
C ALA A 78 -12.31 0.67 1.67
N ARG A 79 -13.09 0.04 0.78
CA ARG A 79 -12.55 -0.91 -0.19
C ARG A 79 -11.69 -0.18 -1.21
N ILE A 80 -10.56 -0.78 -1.54
CA ILE A 80 -9.62 -0.28 -2.55
C ILE A 80 -9.31 -1.36 -3.59
N LEU A 81 -9.03 -0.95 -4.82
CA LEU A 81 -8.53 -1.81 -5.89
C LEU A 81 -7.02 -1.61 -6.00
N SER A 82 -6.25 -2.55 -5.48
CA SER A 82 -4.79 -2.49 -5.41
C SER A 82 -4.15 -3.12 -6.65
N LEU A 83 -3.22 -2.39 -7.29
CA LEU A 83 -2.38 -2.86 -8.39
C LEU A 83 -0.90 -2.61 -8.08
N GLY A 84 -0.04 -3.57 -8.42
CA GLY A 84 1.41 -3.43 -8.28
C GLY A 84 2.15 -3.60 -9.60
N ASN A 85 3.12 -2.73 -9.86
CA ASN A 85 3.83 -2.68 -11.13
C ASN A 85 4.83 -3.84 -11.28
N ILE A 86 5.73 -3.71 -12.28
CA ILE A 86 6.97 -4.49 -12.35
C ILE A 86 8.16 -3.52 -12.29
N GLY A 87 9.19 -3.90 -11.53
CA GLY A 87 10.42 -3.13 -11.34
C GLY A 87 10.39 -2.15 -10.16
N CYS A 88 11.53 -1.56 -9.84
CA CYS A 88 11.63 -0.53 -8.80
C CYS A 88 12.90 0.31 -9.00
N MET A 89 12.86 1.59 -8.63
CA MET A 89 14.05 2.46 -8.64
C MET A 89 14.99 2.22 -7.44
N MET A 90 14.56 1.44 -6.44
CA MET A 90 15.32 1.07 -5.24
C MET A 90 15.59 -0.44 -5.23
N ALA A 91 16.51 -0.88 -4.36
CA ALA A 91 16.90 -2.28 -4.21
C ALA A 91 17.08 -2.64 -2.73
N CYS A 92 16.02 -2.42 -1.94
CA CYS A 92 15.97 -2.75 -0.52
C CYS A 92 16.28 -4.23 -0.30
N SER A 93 17.27 -4.53 0.55
CA SER A 93 17.62 -5.92 0.88
C SER A 93 16.52 -6.66 1.65
N PHE A 94 15.63 -5.93 2.33
CA PHE A 94 14.47 -6.42 3.08
C PHE A 94 13.16 -6.34 2.28
N CYS A 95 13.21 -6.16 0.95
CA CYS A 95 11.99 -5.99 0.15
C CYS A 95 11.08 -7.22 0.24
N GLN A 96 9.86 -7.04 0.75
CA GLN A 96 8.87 -8.11 0.82
C GLN A 96 8.30 -8.46 -0.57
N ASN A 97 8.21 -7.48 -1.47
CA ASN A 97 7.79 -7.67 -2.87
C ASN A 97 9.00 -7.78 -3.83
N TRP A 98 10.04 -8.52 -3.43
CA TRP A 98 11.30 -8.61 -4.18
C TRP A 98 11.16 -9.32 -5.53
N GLN A 99 10.26 -10.30 -5.65
CA GLN A 99 10.03 -11.04 -6.90
C GLN A 99 9.54 -10.12 -8.04
N THR A 100 8.74 -9.10 -7.73
CA THR A 100 8.17 -8.18 -8.73
C THR A 100 9.00 -6.90 -8.87
N SER A 101 9.59 -6.41 -7.77
CA SER A 101 10.44 -5.21 -7.79
C SER A 101 11.83 -5.46 -8.40
N GLN A 102 12.39 -6.65 -8.22
CA GLN A 102 13.69 -7.03 -8.75
C GLN A 102 13.49 -7.89 -10.00
N VAL A 103 13.39 -7.25 -11.18
CA VAL A 103 13.06 -7.90 -12.47
C VAL A 103 13.83 -9.19 -12.76
N LYS A 104 15.06 -9.34 -12.26
CA LYS A 104 15.85 -10.58 -12.40
C LYS A 104 15.24 -11.82 -11.72
N HIS A 105 14.32 -11.62 -10.79
CA HIS A 105 13.63 -12.63 -10.00
C HIS A 105 12.16 -12.78 -10.41
N LEU A 106 11.73 -12.04 -11.42
CA LEU A 106 10.35 -12.03 -11.87
C LEU A 106 10.03 -13.34 -12.59
N ASP A 107 9.04 -14.07 -12.09
CA ASP A 107 8.34 -15.05 -12.90
C ASP A 107 7.36 -14.32 -13.82
N ILE A 108 7.56 -14.46 -15.12
CA ILE A 108 6.77 -13.79 -16.14
C ILE A 108 5.33 -14.30 -16.19
N LYS A 109 5.05 -15.50 -15.67
CA LYS A 109 3.70 -16.06 -15.55
C LYS A 109 2.81 -15.26 -14.59
N ASN A 110 3.42 -14.50 -13.69
CA ASN A 110 2.72 -13.66 -12.71
C ASN A 110 2.43 -12.25 -13.24
N VAL A 111 2.86 -11.93 -14.47
CA VAL A 111 2.62 -10.61 -15.09
C VAL A 111 1.29 -10.61 -15.82
N LYS A 112 0.37 -9.77 -15.35
CA LYS A 112 -0.88 -9.42 -16.01
C LYS A 112 -0.69 -8.13 -16.84
N LYS A 113 -1.56 -7.95 -17.82
CA LYS A 113 -1.63 -6.74 -18.65
C LYS A 113 -2.98 -6.08 -18.43
N TYR A 114 -2.97 -4.77 -18.25
CA TYR A 114 -4.16 -3.95 -18.14
C TYR A 114 -3.99 -2.69 -18.99
N THR A 115 -5.07 -2.28 -19.62
CA THR A 115 -5.26 -0.93 -20.15
C THR A 115 -5.80 -0.03 -19.03
N PRO A 116 -5.63 1.31 -19.14
CA PRO A 116 -6.25 2.23 -18.21
C PRO A 116 -7.77 2.05 -18.08
N GLN A 117 -8.45 1.76 -19.20
CA GLN A 117 -9.90 1.55 -19.21
C GLN A 117 -10.29 0.28 -18.43
N GLU A 118 -9.59 -0.84 -18.63
CA GLU A 118 -9.86 -2.08 -17.89
C GLU A 118 -9.73 -1.91 -16.37
N VAL A 119 -8.78 -1.09 -15.90
CA VAL A 119 -8.64 -0.81 -14.46
C VAL A 119 -9.82 -0.01 -13.93
N VAL A 120 -10.27 1.01 -14.68
CA VAL A 120 -11.42 1.84 -14.28
C VAL A 120 -12.72 1.04 -14.32
N ASP A 121 -12.93 0.25 -15.38
CA ASP A 121 -14.10 -0.63 -15.51
C ASP A 121 -14.16 -1.67 -14.39
N MET A 122 -12.99 -2.23 -14.00
CA MET A 122 -12.88 -3.16 -12.89
C MET A 122 -13.29 -2.50 -11.56
N ALA A 123 -12.84 -1.28 -11.29
CA ALA A 123 -13.21 -0.53 -10.09
C ALA A 123 -14.72 -0.23 -10.06
N LEU A 124 -15.30 0.23 -11.17
CA LEU A 124 -16.73 0.51 -11.30
C LEU A 124 -17.58 -0.76 -11.10
N SER A 125 -17.20 -1.86 -11.76
CA SER A 125 -17.93 -3.14 -11.71
C SER A 125 -17.89 -3.81 -10.33
N ASN A 126 -16.90 -3.47 -9.52
CA ASN A 126 -16.75 -3.97 -8.14
C ASN A 126 -17.26 -2.97 -7.09
N HIS A 127 -17.83 -1.83 -7.49
CA HIS A 127 -18.28 -0.75 -6.61
C HIS A 127 -17.14 -0.26 -5.69
N ILE A 128 -15.98 0.01 -6.28
CA ILE A 128 -14.79 0.48 -5.58
C ILE A 128 -14.47 1.90 -6.06
N ASP A 129 -14.45 2.83 -5.10
CA ASP A 129 -14.25 4.25 -5.38
C ASP A 129 -12.78 4.70 -5.25
N ILE A 130 -11.85 3.78 -4.95
CA ILE A 130 -10.44 4.10 -4.73
C ILE A 130 -9.54 3.05 -5.42
N ILE A 131 -8.67 3.51 -6.31
CA ILE A 131 -7.61 2.69 -6.92
C ILE A 131 -6.29 2.95 -6.19
N SER A 132 -5.59 1.90 -5.76
CA SER A 132 -4.30 1.96 -5.06
C SER A 132 -3.16 1.47 -5.95
N TRP A 133 -2.12 2.29 -6.06
CA TRP A 133 -0.86 1.96 -6.74
C TRP A 133 0.18 1.54 -5.70
N THR A 134 0.53 0.25 -5.64
CA THR A 134 1.17 -0.35 -4.44
C THR A 134 2.08 -1.58 -4.72
N TYR A 135 2.33 -2.39 -3.68
CA TYR A 135 3.19 -3.57 -3.55
C TYR A 135 4.68 -3.29 -3.76
N ASN A 136 5.06 -2.90 -4.97
CA ASN A 136 6.39 -2.35 -5.24
C ASN A 136 6.29 -0.82 -5.28
N ASP A 137 7.15 -0.14 -6.04
CA ASP A 137 7.14 1.32 -6.04
C ASP A 137 6.63 1.86 -7.38
N PRO A 138 5.46 2.52 -7.40
CA PRO A 138 4.76 2.93 -8.62
C PRO A 138 5.46 4.05 -9.42
N VAL A 139 6.52 4.69 -8.91
CA VAL A 139 7.19 5.79 -9.65
C VAL A 139 7.75 5.31 -10.99
N VAL A 140 8.25 4.07 -11.09
CA VAL A 140 8.74 3.53 -12.38
C VAL A 140 7.60 3.18 -13.34
N TRP A 141 6.35 3.38 -12.93
CA TRP A 141 5.11 3.17 -13.68
C TRP A 141 4.39 4.48 -13.99
N GLN A 142 5.09 5.62 -13.86
CA GLN A 142 4.61 6.99 -14.05
C GLN A 142 3.56 7.14 -15.15
N GLU A 143 3.87 6.74 -16.39
CA GLU A 143 2.98 6.96 -17.53
C GLU A 143 1.63 6.25 -17.38
N PHE A 144 1.65 5.01 -16.89
CA PHE A 144 0.43 4.23 -16.72
C PHE A 144 -0.39 4.76 -15.54
N VAL A 145 0.27 5.09 -14.44
CA VAL A 145 -0.38 5.66 -13.26
C VAL A 145 -1.04 6.99 -13.58
N VAL A 146 -0.35 7.92 -14.25
CA VAL A 146 -0.90 9.24 -14.59
C VAL A 146 -2.09 9.10 -15.53
N GLU A 147 -1.95 8.32 -16.60
CA GLU A 147 -3.03 8.12 -17.59
C GLU A 147 -4.27 7.50 -16.95
N THR A 148 -4.08 6.45 -16.14
CA THR A 148 -5.18 5.75 -15.46
C THR A 148 -5.79 6.59 -14.35
N SER A 149 -4.99 7.35 -13.60
CA SER A 149 -5.51 8.20 -12.51
C SER A 149 -6.34 9.37 -13.04
N LYS A 150 -5.93 9.98 -14.17
CA LYS A 150 -6.74 11.01 -14.84
C LYS A 150 -8.07 10.44 -15.33
N LEU A 151 -8.07 9.23 -15.89
CA LEU A 151 -9.29 8.53 -16.31
C LEU A 151 -10.19 8.17 -15.11
N ALA A 152 -9.61 7.68 -14.02
CA ALA A 152 -10.31 7.36 -12.79
C ALA A 152 -11.02 8.60 -12.21
N GLN A 153 -10.32 9.73 -12.13
CA GLN A 153 -10.89 11.01 -11.67
C GLN A 153 -12.07 11.47 -12.54
N ALA A 154 -11.98 11.31 -13.86
CA ALA A 154 -13.09 11.62 -14.77
C ALA A 154 -14.34 10.76 -14.53
N ASN A 155 -14.19 9.60 -13.87
CA ASN A 155 -15.26 8.69 -13.48
C ASN A 155 -15.61 8.78 -11.98
N GLY A 156 -15.12 9.81 -11.27
CA GLY A 156 -15.40 10.02 -9.85
C GLY A 156 -14.64 9.09 -8.89
N ILE A 157 -13.66 8.33 -9.40
CA ILE A 157 -12.84 7.40 -8.63
C ILE A 157 -11.59 8.13 -8.12
N LYS A 158 -11.30 7.97 -6.83
CA LYS A 158 -10.11 8.52 -6.16
C LYS A 158 -8.91 7.62 -6.37
N THR A 159 -7.70 8.18 -6.26
CA THR A 159 -6.47 7.36 -6.36
C THR A 159 -5.53 7.54 -5.18
N LEU A 160 -4.95 6.42 -4.77
CA LEU A 160 -4.00 6.28 -3.65
C LEU A 160 -2.64 5.84 -4.19
N TYR A 161 -1.59 6.51 -3.76
CA TYR A 161 -0.22 6.26 -4.18
C TYR A 161 0.66 5.83 -3.01
N LYS A 162 0.93 4.51 -2.91
CA LYS A 162 1.82 3.92 -1.91
C LYS A 162 3.23 3.85 -2.47
N SER A 163 4.18 4.62 -1.91
CA SER A 163 5.52 4.73 -2.51
C SER A 163 6.61 5.00 -1.48
N ALA A 164 7.84 4.53 -1.74
CA ALA A 164 9.05 5.00 -1.05
C ALA A 164 9.51 6.38 -1.56
N LEU A 165 8.83 6.91 -2.58
CA LEU A 165 8.88 8.27 -3.11
C LEU A 165 10.28 8.74 -3.53
N TYR A 166 11.07 7.83 -4.12
CA TYR A 166 12.36 8.20 -4.70
C TYR A 166 12.18 8.72 -6.14
N ILE A 167 11.63 9.93 -6.25
CA ILE A 167 11.21 10.61 -7.48
C ILE A 167 11.83 12.02 -7.55
N THR A 168 11.93 12.61 -8.75
CA THR A 168 12.32 14.03 -8.92
C THR A 168 11.08 14.94 -8.88
N ALA A 169 11.32 16.26 -8.75
CA ALA A 169 10.25 17.22 -8.49
C ALA A 169 9.22 17.37 -9.63
N GLU A 170 9.66 17.32 -10.89
CA GLU A 170 8.78 17.54 -12.05
C GLU A 170 7.79 16.38 -12.27
N PRO A 171 8.21 15.09 -12.32
CA PRO A 171 7.26 13.98 -12.36
C PRO A 171 6.33 13.90 -11.14
N LEU A 172 6.81 14.33 -9.96
CA LEU A 172 5.98 14.41 -8.77
C LEU A 172 4.91 15.49 -8.88
N ALA A 173 5.21 16.62 -9.51
CA ALA A 173 4.22 17.67 -9.74
C ALA A 173 3.06 17.14 -10.60
N GLU A 174 3.36 16.37 -11.66
CA GLU A 174 2.33 15.71 -12.48
C GLU A 174 1.47 14.72 -11.66
N LEU A 175 2.10 13.93 -10.77
CA LEU A 175 1.35 13.03 -9.89
C LEU A 175 0.44 13.78 -8.91
N ILE A 176 0.88 14.91 -8.35
CA ILE A 176 0.07 15.74 -7.44
C ILE A 176 -1.21 16.24 -8.13
N GLU A 177 -1.21 16.41 -9.46
CA GLU A 177 -2.42 16.81 -10.20
C GLU A 177 -3.49 15.70 -10.21
N CYS A 178 -3.10 14.42 -10.26
CA CYS A 178 -4.03 13.30 -10.47
C CYS A 178 -4.15 12.31 -9.30
N ILE A 179 -3.31 12.41 -8.27
CA ILE A 179 -3.36 11.56 -7.07
C ILE A 179 -4.03 12.31 -5.92
N ASP A 180 -5.01 11.68 -5.28
CA ASP A 180 -5.76 12.24 -4.15
C ASP A 180 -5.08 11.95 -2.80
N ILE A 181 -4.49 10.76 -2.66
CA ILE A 181 -4.00 10.22 -1.39
C ILE A 181 -2.56 9.72 -1.56
N PHE A 182 -1.64 10.23 -0.77
CA PHE A 182 -0.26 9.77 -0.72
C PHE A 182 0.01 9.03 0.61
N SER A 183 0.40 7.77 0.49
CA SER A 183 0.93 6.99 1.61
C SER A 183 2.42 6.77 1.40
N ILE A 184 3.25 7.53 2.10
CA ILE A 184 4.68 7.55 1.82
C ILE A 184 5.44 6.70 2.82
N SER A 185 6.26 5.78 2.31
CA SER A 185 7.11 4.91 3.11
C SER A 185 8.51 5.51 3.28
N LEU A 186 8.69 6.31 4.32
CA LEU A 186 9.99 6.81 4.76
C LEU A 186 10.77 5.65 5.38
N LYS A 187 11.91 5.28 4.80
CA LYS A 187 12.59 4.02 5.18
C LYS A 187 13.43 4.13 6.44
N SER A 188 13.96 5.32 6.75
CA SER A 188 14.80 5.62 7.91
C SER A 188 15.23 7.09 7.85
N MET A 189 15.55 7.70 8.98
CA MET A 189 16.22 9.00 9.03
C MET A 189 17.76 8.90 8.93
N ASN A 190 18.28 7.70 8.73
CA ASN A 190 19.69 7.44 8.50
C ASN A 190 20.00 7.35 6.99
N ALA A 191 20.76 8.33 6.48
CA ALA A 191 21.19 8.37 5.08
C ALA A 191 22.07 7.17 4.67
N GLU A 192 22.76 6.53 5.62
CA GLU A 192 23.55 5.33 5.36
C GLU A 192 22.67 4.11 5.06
N VAL A 193 21.54 3.96 5.75
CA VAL A 193 20.53 2.92 5.43
C VAL A 193 20.06 3.10 4.00
N TYR A 194 19.79 4.33 3.57
CA TYR A 194 19.44 4.61 2.18
C TYR A 194 20.54 4.18 1.21
N ARG A 195 21.79 4.60 1.42
CA ARG A 195 22.89 4.26 0.51
C ARG A 195 23.23 2.77 0.47
N LYS A 196 23.36 2.13 1.63
CA LYS A 196 23.86 0.76 1.75
C LYS A 196 22.77 -0.28 1.54
N VAL A 197 21.59 -0.07 2.13
CA VAL A 197 20.53 -1.08 2.22
C VAL A 197 19.51 -0.95 1.09
N THR A 198 19.10 0.27 0.76
CA THR A 198 18.07 0.51 -0.28
C THR A 198 18.64 0.93 -1.65
N LYS A 199 19.93 1.29 -1.67
CA LYS A 199 20.63 1.88 -2.82
C LYS A 199 20.08 3.24 -3.25
N GLY A 200 19.28 3.92 -2.42
CA GLY A 200 18.73 5.25 -2.63
C GLY A 200 19.50 6.34 -1.90
N ARG A 201 18.88 7.53 -1.79
CA ARG A 201 19.34 8.66 -0.98
C ARG A 201 18.17 9.22 -0.18
N LEU A 202 18.40 9.61 1.07
CA LEU A 202 17.35 10.10 1.97
C LEU A 202 16.82 11.47 1.52
N GLN A 203 17.70 12.44 1.28
CA GLN A 203 17.28 13.83 1.05
C GLN A 203 16.24 14.00 -0.07
N PRO A 204 16.37 13.36 -1.26
CA PRO A 204 15.34 13.48 -2.28
C PRO A 204 13.95 12.98 -1.87
N VAL A 205 13.87 11.98 -0.97
CA VAL A 205 12.59 11.51 -0.43
C VAL A 205 11.99 12.57 0.50
N LEU A 206 12.80 13.19 1.36
CA LEU A 206 12.35 14.26 2.25
C LEU A 206 11.85 15.48 1.47
N ASP A 207 12.58 15.88 0.42
CA ASP A 207 12.20 16.99 -0.46
C ASP A 207 10.87 16.71 -1.18
N ALA A 208 10.70 15.47 -1.67
CA ALA A 208 9.47 15.02 -2.33
C ALA A 208 8.27 15.00 -1.35
N ILE A 209 8.46 14.51 -0.11
CA ILE A 209 7.40 14.54 0.91
C ILE A 209 6.97 15.99 1.20
N GLN A 210 7.93 16.92 1.32
CA GLN A 210 7.62 18.34 1.53
C GLN A 210 6.89 18.96 0.34
N GLN A 211 7.17 18.52 -0.90
CA GLN A 211 6.44 18.97 -2.07
C GLN A 211 4.96 18.54 -2.01
N ILE A 212 4.68 17.29 -1.61
CA ILE A 212 3.29 16.82 -1.42
C ILE A 212 2.62 17.59 -0.28
N ALA A 213 3.29 17.79 0.86
CA ALA A 213 2.71 18.49 2.01
C ALA A 213 2.38 19.98 1.75
N LYS A 214 2.92 20.57 0.69
CA LYS A 214 2.55 21.93 0.23
C LYS A 214 1.31 21.96 -0.65
N SER A 215 0.80 20.81 -1.07
CA SER A 215 -0.44 20.67 -1.84
C SER A 215 -1.64 20.44 -0.92
N ASP A 216 -2.84 20.31 -1.49
CA ASP A 216 -4.08 19.98 -0.80
C ASP A 216 -4.33 18.45 -0.71
N ARG A 217 -3.36 17.63 -1.09
CA ARG A 217 -3.51 16.17 -1.13
C ARG A 217 -3.39 15.55 0.26
N HIS A 218 -4.14 14.46 0.47
CA HIS A 218 -4.06 13.71 1.73
C HIS A 218 -2.70 13.04 1.83
N LEU A 219 -2.02 13.18 2.97
CA LEU A 219 -0.68 12.64 3.18
C LEU A 219 -0.59 11.91 4.52
N GLU A 220 -0.15 10.66 4.47
CA GLU A 220 0.24 9.89 5.65
C GLU A 220 1.64 9.31 5.46
N ILE A 221 2.40 9.23 6.55
CA ILE A 221 3.76 8.71 6.56
C ILE A 221 3.79 7.36 7.25
N SER A 222 4.44 6.38 6.62
CA SER A 222 4.73 5.08 7.22
C SER A 222 6.23 4.84 7.27
N GLN A 223 6.70 4.15 8.30
CA GLN A 223 8.07 3.69 8.44
C GLN A 223 8.05 2.23 8.87
N LEU A 224 8.61 1.37 8.02
CA LEU A 224 8.87 -0.01 8.39
C LEU A 224 10.03 0.00 9.39
N ILE A 225 9.79 -0.48 10.61
CA ILE A 225 10.82 -0.63 11.62
C ILE A 225 11.48 -1.98 11.37
N VAL A 226 12.73 -1.96 10.93
CA VAL A 226 13.53 -3.12 10.52
C VAL A 226 14.59 -3.40 11.58
N THR A 227 14.54 -4.62 12.10
CA THR A 227 15.42 -5.11 13.16
C THR A 227 16.90 -4.93 12.80
N GLY A 228 17.65 -4.18 13.62
CA GLY A 228 19.07 -3.91 13.43
C GLY A 228 19.41 -2.79 12.44
N LEU A 229 18.42 -2.11 11.83
CA LEU A 229 18.65 -0.99 10.91
C LEU A 229 18.12 0.35 11.44
N ASN A 230 16.85 0.39 11.83
CA ASN A 230 16.16 1.59 12.29
C ASN A 230 15.19 1.32 13.45
N ASP A 231 15.40 0.22 14.17
CA ASP A 231 14.65 -0.17 15.36
C ASP A 231 15.27 0.35 16.67
N ASN A 232 16.13 1.36 16.55
CA ASN A 232 16.66 2.14 17.67
C ASN A 232 15.76 3.36 17.95
N GLU A 233 15.87 3.90 19.16
CA GLU A 233 15.08 5.07 19.59
C GLU A 233 15.38 6.34 18.78
N GLU A 234 16.61 6.46 18.28
CA GLU A 234 17.10 7.64 17.57
C GLU A 234 16.36 7.86 16.24
N ASP A 235 16.13 6.80 15.45
CA ASP A 235 15.48 6.91 14.14
C ASP A 235 14.00 7.31 14.28
N ALA A 236 13.27 6.72 15.23
CA ALA A 236 11.88 7.08 15.54
C ALA A 236 11.77 8.54 16.02
N THR A 237 12.67 8.96 16.91
CA THR A 237 12.73 10.34 17.42
C THR A 237 13.03 11.34 16.30
N LYS A 238 14.02 11.05 15.45
CA LYS A 238 14.36 11.89 14.29
C LYS A 238 13.21 11.98 13.29
N THR A 239 12.51 10.87 13.06
CA THR A 239 11.35 10.81 12.17
C THR A 239 10.25 11.72 12.68
N ALA A 240 9.86 11.57 13.95
CA ALA A 240 8.82 12.37 14.58
C ALA A 240 9.17 13.87 14.59
N ARG A 241 10.38 14.24 15.03
CA ARG A 241 10.84 15.65 15.01
C ARG A 241 10.83 16.25 13.62
N TRP A 242 11.25 15.49 12.61
CA TRP A 242 11.25 15.98 11.24
C TRP A 242 9.83 16.20 10.72
N ILE A 243 8.90 15.28 10.98
CA ILE A 243 7.48 15.44 10.59
C ILE A 243 6.88 16.67 11.28
N VAL A 244 6.98 16.78 12.60
CA VAL A 244 6.43 17.92 13.36
C VAL A 244 6.98 19.24 12.85
N LYS A 245 8.29 19.31 12.59
CA LYS A 245 8.95 20.53 12.12
C LYS A 245 8.57 20.93 10.70
N ASN A 246 8.41 19.97 9.78
CA ASN A 246 8.35 20.27 8.35
C ASN A 246 6.97 20.06 7.72
N LEU A 247 6.14 19.19 8.31
CA LEU A 247 4.82 18.83 7.78
C LEU A 247 3.69 19.19 8.75
N GLY A 248 3.99 19.24 10.05
CA GLY A 248 3.04 19.51 11.13
C GLY A 248 2.69 18.25 11.93
N GLN A 249 2.27 18.47 13.17
CA GLN A 249 1.95 17.42 14.15
C GLN A 249 0.72 16.55 13.80
N GLU A 250 -0.15 17.04 12.91
CA GLU A 250 -1.39 16.34 12.51
C GLU A 250 -1.13 15.21 11.50
N ILE A 251 0.01 15.20 10.82
CA ILE A 251 0.32 14.18 9.80
C ILE A 251 0.44 12.80 10.48
N PRO A 252 -0.42 11.83 10.13
CA PRO A 252 -0.37 10.51 10.71
C PRO A 252 0.96 9.81 10.43
N LEU A 253 1.52 9.19 11.47
CA LEU A 253 2.72 8.37 11.39
C LEU A 253 2.41 6.91 11.75
N HIS A 254 2.80 6.00 10.87
CA HIS A 254 2.61 4.56 11.05
C HIS A 254 3.95 3.87 11.22
N PHE A 255 4.19 3.25 12.37
CA PHE A 255 5.31 2.33 12.53
C PHE A 255 4.85 0.90 12.27
N VAL A 256 5.52 0.22 11.34
CA VAL A 256 5.07 -1.09 10.85
C VAL A 256 6.13 -2.14 11.15
N ALA A 257 5.71 -3.30 11.66
CA ALA A 257 6.64 -4.40 11.93
C ALA A 257 7.22 -4.97 10.63
N TYR A 258 8.55 -5.09 10.59
CA TYR A 258 9.27 -5.88 9.60
C TYR A 258 9.19 -7.38 9.88
N HIS A 259 9.28 -8.19 8.83
CA HIS A 259 9.59 -9.63 8.89
C HIS A 259 10.67 -10.02 7.86
N PRO A 260 11.40 -11.12 8.09
CA PRO A 260 12.41 -11.64 7.17
C PRO A 260 11.93 -11.78 5.73
N ALA A 261 12.63 -11.12 4.79
CA ALA A 261 12.35 -11.23 3.38
C ALA A 261 13.58 -10.99 2.51
N PHE A 262 13.58 -11.60 1.33
CA PHE A 262 14.60 -11.45 0.30
C PHE A 262 16.03 -11.78 0.77
N ARG A 263 16.85 -10.76 1.06
CA ARG A 263 18.27 -10.91 1.45
C ARG A 263 18.53 -10.49 2.89
N TYR A 264 17.50 -10.02 3.59
CA TYR A 264 17.61 -9.58 4.96
C TYR A 264 16.83 -10.56 5.84
N THR A 265 17.56 -11.25 6.72
CA THR A 265 17.05 -12.41 7.47
C THR A 265 17.03 -12.17 8.98
N GLN A 266 17.20 -10.91 9.41
CA GLN A 266 17.07 -10.57 10.82
C GLN A 266 15.66 -10.91 11.32
N PRO A 267 15.48 -11.24 12.62
CA PRO A 267 14.18 -11.60 13.17
C PRO A 267 13.12 -10.52 12.98
N ARG A 268 11.84 -10.93 13.01
CA ARG A 268 10.70 -10.02 13.01
C ARG A 268 10.85 -8.97 14.10
N THR A 269 10.44 -7.74 13.81
CA THR A 269 10.46 -6.67 14.82
C THR A 269 9.47 -6.97 15.93
N SER A 270 9.93 -6.88 17.18
CA SER A 270 9.09 -7.17 18.34
C SER A 270 8.04 -6.07 18.56
N THR A 271 6.89 -6.46 19.10
CA THR A 271 5.83 -5.54 19.52
C THR A 271 6.35 -4.48 20.50
N GLU A 272 7.24 -4.87 21.42
CA GLU A 272 7.85 -3.95 22.38
C GLU A 272 8.60 -2.79 21.70
N LYS A 273 9.41 -3.08 20.67
CA LYS A 273 10.15 -2.04 19.93
C LYS A 273 9.21 -1.06 19.23
N LEU A 274 8.11 -1.55 18.67
CA LEU A 274 7.09 -0.70 18.07
C LEU A 274 6.36 0.16 19.10
N LEU A 275 6.01 -0.40 20.27
CA LEU A 275 5.40 0.36 21.37
C LEU A 275 6.33 1.47 21.85
N THR A 276 7.63 1.18 21.99
CA THR A 276 8.64 2.19 22.32
C THR A 276 8.74 3.28 21.26
N ALA A 277 8.84 2.91 19.97
CA ALA A 277 8.88 3.87 18.86
C ALA A 277 7.64 4.79 18.85
N ARG A 278 6.44 4.21 19.04
CA ARG A 278 5.19 4.98 19.14
C ARG A 278 5.21 5.96 20.30
N ASN A 279 5.59 5.52 21.50
CA ASN A 279 5.65 6.38 22.67
C ASN A 279 6.62 7.55 22.46
N LEU A 280 7.77 7.31 21.82
CA LEU A 280 8.73 8.35 21.46
C LEU A 280 8.12 9.35 20.46
N ALA A 281 7.47 8.87 19.40
CA ALA A 281 6.85 9.77 18.43
C ALA A 281 5.76 10.66 19.05
N LEU A 282 4.92 10.09 19.91
CA LEU A 282 3.90 10.86 20.65
C LEU A 282 4.55 11.91 21.56
N LYS A 283 5.63 11.55 22.27
CA LYS A 283 6.38 12.48 23.15
C LYS A 283 7.02 13.62 22.36
N GLU A 284 7.45 13.37 21.13
CA GLU A 284 8.02 14.38 20.23
C GLU A 284 6.95 15.26 19.55
N GLY A 285 5.67 15.03 19.84
CA GLY A 285 4.56 15.90 19.42
C GLY A 285 3.75 15.37 18.25
N ILE A 286 3.98 14.14 17.77
CA ILE A 286 3.05 13.52 16.81
C ILE A 286 1.73 13.25 17.51
N LYS A 287 0.64 13.68 16.90
CA LYS A 287 -0.71 13.48 17.45
C LYS A 287 -1.28 12.10 17.20
N TYR A 288 -1.03 11.58 15.99
CA TYR A 288 -1.58 10.32 15.53
C TYR A 288 -0.45 9.38 15.13
N CYS A 289 -0.07 8.50 16.06
CA CYS A 289 0.92 7.47 15.82
C CYS A 289 0.29 6.08 15.95
N TYR A 290 0.34 5.31 14.87
CA TYR A 290 -0.30 4.00 14.72
C TYR A 290 0.73 2.89 14.55
N LEU A 291 0.37 1.67 14.96
CA LEU A 291 1.19 0.48 14.73
C LEU A 291 0.55 -0.45 13.71
N GLY A 292 1.35 -0.87 12.73
CA GLY A 292 0.96 -1.82 11.69
C GLY A 292 1.67 -3.17 11.81
N ASN A 293 1.10 -4.19 11.17
CA ASN A 293 1.62 -5.57 11.13
C ASN A 293 1.81 -6.21 12.51
N ILE A 294 1.04 -5.75 13.50
CA ILE A 294 0.88 -6.38 14.81
C ILE A 294 -0.60 -6.47 15.17
N TYR A 295 -0.97 -7.47 15.96
CA TYR A 295 -2.32 -7.64 16.50
C TYR A 295 -2.25 -7.32 17.99
N HIS A 296 -2.46 -6.04 18.31
CA HIS A 296 -2.39 -5.53 19.68
C HIS A 296 -3.49 -4.50 19.90
N ASP A 297 -4.07 -4.49 21.10
CA ASP A 297 -5.14 -3.57 21.43
C ASP A 297 -4.66 -2.12 21.50
N ASN A 298 -5.51 -1.19 21.10
CA ASN A 298 -5.34 0.26 21.27
C ASN A 298 -4.13 0.89 20.56
N VAL A 299 -3.53 0.21 19.59
CA VAL A 299 -2.40 0.74 18.80
C VAL A 299 -2.82 1.37 17.46
N SER A 300 -4.05 1.11 17.01
CA SER A 300 -4.57 1.50 15.68
C SER A 300 -5.85 2.36 15.75
N ASN A 301 -6.34 2.63 16.96
CA ASN A 301 -7.57 3.38 17.21
C ASN A 301 -7.34 4.89 17.06
N THR A 302 -8.31 5.59 16.48
CA THR A 302 -8.34 7.07 16.47
C THR A 302 -9.19 7.57 17.64
N ILE A 303 -8.66 8.52 18.42
CA ILE A 303 -9.31 9.13 19.59
C ILE A 303 -9.51 10.64 19.38
N CYS A 304 -10.55 11.26 19.95
CA CYS A 304 -10.70 12.73 19.92
C CYS A 304 -9.70 13.34 20.88
N GLU A 305 -8.87 14.23 20.38
CA GLU A 305 -7.84 14.91 21.16
C GLU A 305 -8.41 15.81 22.27
N ASN A 306 -9.64 16.30 22.09
CA ASN A 306 -10.27 17.20 23.05
C ASN A 306 -10.83 16.47 24.28
N CYS A 307 -11.36 15.24 24.12
CA CYS A 307 -12.08 14.55 25.21
C CYS A 307 -11.70 13.08 25.42
N GLY A 308 -10.76 12.56 24.65
CA GLY A 308 -10.30 11.17 24.71
C GLY A 308 -11.30 10.13 24.20
N ASN A 309 -12.46 10.53 23.67
CA ASN A 309 -13.46 9.58 23.19
C ASN A 309 -12.94 8.79 21.98
N MET A 310 -13.23 7.48 21.93
CA MET A 310 -12.88 6.65 20.79
C MET A 310 -13.74 7.04 19.58
N LEU A 311 -13.08 7.46 18.50
CA LEU A 311 -13.74 7.88 17.26
C LEU A 311 -13.87 6.71 16.30
N VAL A 312 -12.74 6.07 16.00
CA VAL A 312 -12.64 4.93 15.10
C VAL A 312 -11.88 3.82 15.80
N GLN A 313 -12.51 2.67 15.94
CA GLN A 313 -11.88 1.46 16.46
C GLN A 313 -11.30 0.65 15.30
N ARG A 314 -10.09 0.13 15.46
CA ARG A 314 -9.44 -0.77 14.51
C ARG A 314 -8.79 -1.95 15.21
N PHE A 315 -8.91 -3.11 14.58
CA PHE A 315 -8.13 -4.29 14.91
C PHE A 315 -7.95 -5.13 13.65
N GLY A 316 -6.71 -5.49 13.31
CA GLY A 316 -6.42 -6.05 12.00
C GLY A 316 -6.87 -5.10 10.89
N LEU A 317 -7.63 -5.60 9.92
CA LEU A 317 -8.26 -4.81 8.86
C LEU A 317 -9.71 -4.41 9.15
N THR A 318 -10.25 -4.77 10.33
CA THR A 318 -11.61 -4.44 10.73
C THR A 318 -11.68 -3.04 11.34
N VAL A 319 -12.69 -2.28 10.94
CA VAL A 319 -12.90 -0.88 11.29
C VAL A 319 -14.32 -0.67 11.77
N HIS A 320 -14.51 0.04 12.88
CA HIS A 320 -15.82 0.43 13.37
C HIS A 320 -15.89 1.92 13.69
N ASN A 321 -16.96 2.58 13.26
CA ASN A 321 -17.29 3.93 13.73
C ASN A 321 -17.86 3.83 15.15
N ARG A 322 -17.13 4.33 16.16
CA ARG A 322 -17.54 4.29 17.57
C ARG A 322 -17.99 5.64 18.10
N GLY A 323 -17.57 6.74 17.48
CA GLY A 323 -17.75 8.06 18.09
C GLY A 323 -17.84 9.23 17.13
N LEU A 324 -17.97 8.99 15.81
CA LEU A 324 -18.15 10.03 14.81
C LEU A 324 -19.63 10.18 14.41
N ASP A 325 -20.09 11.41 14.30
CA ASP A 325 -21.36 11.78 13.67
C ASP A 325 -21.23 11.86 12.14
N ASP A 326 -22.32 12.19 11.45
CA ASP A 326 -22.37 12.25 9.98
C ASP A 326 -21.53 13.38 9.39
N ASN A 327 -21.09 14.34 10.21
CA ASN A 327 -20.20 15.45 9.83
C ASN A 327 -18.73 15.18 10.22
N ASN A 328 -18.39 13.96 10.63
CA ASN A 328 -17.08 13.59 11.18
C ASN A 328 -16.67 14.42 12.41
N ASN A 329 -17.61 14.84 13.24
CA ASN A 329 -17.33 15.40 14.56
C ASN A 329 -17.46 14.32 15.63
N CYS A 330 -16.78 14.53 16.76
CA CYS A 330 -16.92 13.68 17.92
C CYS A 330 -18.32 13.80 18.52
N LYS A 331 -19.06 12.70 18.58
CA LYS A 331 -20.40 12.61 19.20
C LYS A 331 -20.43 13.03 20.67
N LYS A 332 -19.29 12.97 21.38
CA LYS A 332 -19.21 13.28 22.82
C LYS A 332 -19.01 14.77 23.10
N CYS A 333 -18.16 15.47 22.34
CA CYS A 333 -17.80 16.86 22.64
C CYS A 333 -17.94 17.83 21.47
N GLY A 334 -18.37 17.37 20.29
CA GLY A 334 -18.52 18.18 19.09
C GLY A 334 -17.21 18.58 18.40
N CYS A 335 -16.04 18.13 18.89
CA CYS A 335 -14.74 18.41 18.28
C CYS A 335 -14.73 17.90 16.82
N LYS A 336 -14.25 18.70 15.86
CA LYS A 336 -13.99 18.19 14.50
C LYS A 336 -12.90 17.14 14.56
N SER A 337 -13.14 15.96 13.99
CA SER A 337 -12.13 14.90 13.93
C SER A 337 -11.16 15.12 12.75
N PRO A 338 -10.00 14.46 12.76
CA PRO A 338 -9.08 14.48 11.62
C PRO A 338 -9.54 13.56 10.47
N ILE A 339 -10.64 12.81 10.63
CA ILE A 339 -11.10 11.84 9.64
C ILE A 339 -11.76 12.55 8.44
N VAL A 340 -11.26 12.24 7.25
CA VAL A 340 -11.77 12.70 5.97
C VAL A 340 -12.68 11.62 5.36
N GLY A 341 -13.90 12.01 5.00
CA GLY A 341 -14.88 11.09 4.39
C GLY A 341 -15.52 10.12 5.40
N LYS A 342 -16.42 9.28 4.89
CA LYS A 342 -17.22 8.37 5.73
C LYS A 342 -16.38 7.19 6.21
N VAL A 343 -16.58 6.78 7.47
CA VAL A 343 -16.09 5.48 7.97
C VAL A 343 -16.99 4.37 7.42
N GLU A 344 -16.39 3.46 6.66
CA GLU A 344 -17.03 2.30 6.05
C GLU A 344 -16.89 1.11 7.00
N ASP A 345 -17.84 0.96 7.91
CA ASP A 345 -17.93 -0.19 8.82
C ASP A 345 -18.16 -1.48 8.02
N GLU A 346 -17.76 -2.64 8.56
CA GLU A 346 -17.99 -3.92 7.90
C GLU A 346 -19.49 -4.09 7.56
N PRO A 347 -19.84 -4.41 6.31
CA PRO A 347 -21.23 -4.55 5.91
C PRO A 347 -21.87 -5.71 6.68
N LYS A 348 -22.83 -5.39 7.56
CA LYS A 348 -23.63 -6.39 8.29
C LYS A 348 -24.85 -6.78 7.45
N LYS A 349 -24.89 -8.00 6.90
CA LYS A 349 -26.11 -8.57 6.27
C LYS A 349 -26.27 -10.09 6.42
N ASN A 350 -27.50 -10.52 6.14
CA ASN A 350 -28.22 -11.72 6.60
C ASN A 350 -27.64 -13.09 6.19
N LYS A 351 -28.02 -14.11 6.98
CA LYS A 351 -27.85 -15.55 6.68
C LYS A 351 -28.21 -15.87 5.23
N THR A 352 -27.21 -16.11 4.42
CA THR A 352 -27.30 -16.92 3.20
C THR A 352 -26.73 -18.30 3.51
N THR A 353 -27.35 -19.34 2.96
CA THR A 353 -26.86 -20.71 3.05
C THR A 353 -25.69 -20.87 2.09
N SER A 354 -24.53 -21.28 2.61
CA SER A 354 -23.38 -21.68 1.80
C SER A 354 -23.48 -23.17 1.49
N ASP A 355 -23.18 -23.57 0.27
CA ASP A 355 -23.17 -25.00 -0.10
C ASP A 355 -21.90 -25.69 0.41
N LYS A 356 -20.77 -24.95 0.39
CA LYS A 356 -19.46 -25.41 0.84
C LYS A 356 -18.94 -24.49 1.95
N ILE A 357 -18.30 -25.07 2.95
CA ILE A 357 -17.66 -24.35 4.05
C ILE A 357 -16.22 -24.85 4.21
N ILE A 358 -15.27 -23.92 4.22
CA ILE A 358 -13.87 -24.19 4.54
C ILE A 358 -13.52 -23.51 5.86
N HIS A 359 -12.83 -24.21 6.76
CA HIS A 359 -12.37 -23.67 8.03
C HIS A 359 -10.91 -23.25 7.95
N PHE A 360 -10.59 -22.11 8.57
CA PHE A 360 -9.22 -21.66 8.75
C PHE A 360 -9.03 -21.16 10.18
N ASP A 361 -8.10 -21.76 10.91
CA ASP A 361 -7.76 -21.36 12.28
C ASP A 361 -6.55 -20.42 12.25
N TRP A 362 -6.61 -19.36 13.05
CA TRP A 362 -5.47 -18.49 13.26
C TRP A 362 -4.43 -19.18 14.15
N ASP A 363 -3.16 -18.94 13.88
CA ASP A 363 -2.08 -19.32 14.78
C ASP A 363 -1.33 -18.08 15.30
N ASP A 364 -0.23 -18.30 16.04
CA ASP A 364 0.53 -17.21 16.65
C ASP A 364 1.19 -16.28 15.62
N GLU A 365 1.55 -16.82 14.44
CA GLU A 365 2.23 -16.11 13.35
C GLU A 365 1.26 -15.70 12.23
N ILE A 366 0.36 -16.59 11.82
CA ILE A 366 -0.60 -16.42 10.73
C ILE A 366 -1.94 -15.95 11.26
N LYS A 367 -2.18 -14.66 11.05
CA LYS A 367 -3.41 -13.95 11.42
C LYS A 367 -4.06 -13.25 10.23
N SER A 368 -3.60 -13.58 9.02
CA SER A 368 -4.08 -13.04 7.76
C SER A 368 -3.91 -14.08 6.65
N ILE A 369 -4.87 -14.11 5.72
CA ILE A 369 -4.86 -14.97 4.54
C ILE A 369 -5.22 -14.18 3.29
N HIS A 370 -4.72 -14.64 2.15
CA HIS A 370 -5.27 -14.25 0.85
C HIS A 370 -6.15 -15.40 0.36
N ILE A 371 -7.36 -15.06 -0.06
CA ILE A 371 -8.27 -15.95 -0.74
C ILE A 371 -8.18 -15.60 -2.23
N VAL A 372 -7.75 -16.57 -3.04
CA VAL A 372 -7.59 -16.43 -4.48
C VAL A 372 -8.64 -17.31 -5.16
N LEU A 373 -9.38 -16.77 -6.13
CA LEU A 373 -10.28 -17.55 -6.98
C LEU A 373 -9.46 -18.31 -8.01
N ASP A 374 -9.70 -19.61 -8.18
CA ASP A 374 -9.06 -20.35 -9.26
C ASP A 374 -9.57 -19.84 -10.62
N LYS A 375 -8.62 -19.61 -11.55
CA LYS A 375 -8.86 -18.91 -12.82
C LYS A 375 -10.04 -19.53 -13.57
N GLY A 376 -11.07 -18.73 -13.89
CA GLY A 376 -12.02 -19.17 -14.92
C GLY A 376 -13.34 -18.43 -15.02
N ASP A 377 -13.81 -17.76 -13.97
CA ASP A 377 -15.18 -17.26 -14.00
C ASP A 377 -15.31 -15.77 -14.32
N ALA A 378 -15.97 -15.50 -15.44
CA ALA A 378 -16.52 -14.18 -15.76
C ALA A 378 -17.74 -13.82 -14.88
N MET A 379 -18.16 -14.74 -14.01
CA MET A 379 -19.34 -14.60 -13.14
C MET A 379 -18.94 -14.09 -11.76
N ALA A 380 -19.78 -13.20 -11.22
CA ALA A 380 -19.67 -12.70 -9.86
C ALA A 380 -19.64 -13.88 -8.86
N ARG A 381 -18.61 -13.94 -8.01
CA ARG A 381 -18.50 -14.94 -6.95
C ARG A 381 -18.77 -14.30 -5.59
N GLN A 382 -19.53 -14.99 -4.75
CA GLN A 382 -19.85 -14.54 -3.40
C GLN A 382 -19.13 -15.41 -2.36
N LEU A 383 -18.40 -14.76 -1.46
CA LEU A 383 -17.74 -15.38 -0.32
C LEU A 383 -18.39 -14.91 0.96
N ILE A 384 -18.69 -15.82 1.89
CA ILE A 384 -19.22 -15.48 3.21
C ILE A 384 -18.17 -15.81 4.27
N ILE A 385 -17.64 -14.78 4.93
CA ILE A 385 -16.64 -14.94 5.99
C ILE A 385 -17.34 -14.88 7.33
N THR A 386 -17.44 -16.03 8.01
CA THR A 386 -18.00 -16.12 9.37
C THR A 386 -16.87 -16.21 10.40
N ARG A 387 -16.85 -15.31 11.38
CA ARG A 387 -15.80 -15.19 12.39
C ARG A 387 -16.09 -16.07 13.61
N ILE A 388 -15.06 -16.71 14.18
CA ILE A 388 -15.19 -17.62 15.33
C ILE A 388 -14.50 -16.99 16.56
N PRO A 389 -15.13 -16.88 17.74
CA PRO A 389 -16.44 -17.44 18.12
C PRO A 389 -17.63 -16.49 17.94
N SER A 390 -17.42 -15.26 17.47
CA SER A 390 -18.45 -14.21 17.43
C SER A 390 -19.66 -14.55 16.54
N LYS A 391 -19.48 -15.42 15.55
CA LYS A 391 -20.46 -15.79 14.51
C LYS A 391 -20.93 -14.61 13.66
N ASN A 392 -20.19 -13.50 13.68
CA ASN A 392 -20.41 -12.40 12.75
C ASN A 392 -20.06 -12.87 11.35
N ALA A 393 -20.95 -12.65 10.39
CA ALA A 393 -20.75 -13.01 8.99
C ALA A 393 -20.72 -11.75 8.11
N THR A 394 -19.75 -11.72 7.20
CA THR A 394 -19.57 -10.64 6.23
C THR A 394 -19.53 -11.25 4.83
N GLN A 395 -20.37 -10.72 3.93
CA GLN A 395 -20.41 -11.15 2.54
C GLN A 395 -19.47 -10.27 1.70
N TYR A 396 -18.65 -10.91 0.88
CA TYR A 396 -17.77 -10.29 -0.09
C TYR A 396 -18.21 -10.71 -1.49
N GLU A 397 -18.29 -9.74 -2.38
CA GLU A 397 -18.57 -9.95 -3.79
C GLU A 397 -17.30 -9.65 -4.59
N MET A 398 -16.90 -10.62 -5.40
CA MET A 398 -15.75 -10.54 -6.30
C MET A 398 -16.26 -10.62 -7.73
N ASN A 399 -16.21 -9.49 -8.44
CA ASN A 399 -16.70 -9.33 -9.81
C ASN A 399 -15.52 -9.25 -10.79
N GLN A 400 -15.85 -9.10 -12.09
CA GLN A 400 -14.92 -9.15 -13.21
C GLN A 400 -13.52 -8.58 -12.91
N GLY A 401 -12.50 -9.44 -13.02
CA GLY A 401 -11.09 -9.07 -12.89
C GLY A 401 -10.54 -8.99 -11.47
N VAL A 402 -11.37 -9.21 -10.45
CA VAL A 402 -10.95 -9.34 -9.04
C VAL A 402 -10.84 -10.82 -8.69
N ASP A 403 -9.61 -11.30 -8.67
CA ASP A 403 -9.31 -12.70 -8.40
C ASP A 403 -8.86 -12.92 -6.94
N ARG A 404 -8.68 -11.86 -6.14
CA ARG A 404 -8.10 -11.97 -4.79
C ARG A 404 -8.71 -11.04 -3.75
N LEU A 405 -8.91 -11.58 -2.55
CA LEU A 405 -9.39 -10.91 -1.33
C LEU A 405 -8.45 -11.18 -0.15
N ILE A 406 -8.23 -10.18 0.71
CA ILE A 406 -7.44 -10.32 1.95
C ILE A 406 -8.37 -10.33 3.16
N ILE A 407 -8.21 -11.33 4.03
CA ILE A 407 -8.93 -11.43 5.31
C ILE A 407 -7.93 -11.51 6.45
N SER A 408 -8.19 -10.79 7.55
CA SER A 408 -7.37 -10.82 8.75
C SER A 408 -8.19 -10.96 10.03
N LYS A 409 -7.49 -11.33 11.10
CA LYS A 409 -8.04 -11.44 12.45
C LYS A 409 -8.67 -10.11 12.89
N SER A 410 -9.96 -10.12 13.27
CA SER A 410 -10.71 -8.89 13.57
C SER A 410 -10.77 -8.46 15.02
N GLN A 411 -10.45 -9.36 15.94
CA GLN A 411 -10.48 -9.10 17.38
C GLN A 411 -9.57 -10.09 18.11
N THR A 412 -9.17 -9.75 19.33
CA THR A 412 -8.17 -10.51 20.10
C THR A 412 -8.58 -11.96 20.37
N ASP A 413 -9.85 -12.20 20.66
CA ASP A 413 -10.43 -13.52 20.98
C ASP A 413 -10.87 -14.33 19.74
N GLU A 414 -10.73 -13.78 18.52
CA GLU A 414 -11.04 -14.53 17.31
C GLU A 414 -10.03 -15.66 17.12
N THR A 415 -10.52 -16.89 17.01
CA THR A 415 -9.69 -18.11 16.88
C THR A 415 -9.56 -18.57 15.44
N GLY A 416 -10.47 -18.16 14.56
CA GLY A 416 -10.49 -18.55 13.16
C GLY A 416 -11.69 -18.00 12.42
N ILE A 417 -11.85 -18.46 11.18
CA ILE A 417 -12.95 -18.10 10.28
C ILE A 417 -13.49 -19.33 9.56
N GLN A 418 -14.74 -19.22 9.09
CA GLN A 418 -15.35 -20.11 8.13
C GLN A 418 -15.58 -19.35 6.83
N ILE A 419 -15.18 -19.93 5.72
CA ILE A 419 -15.33 -19.39 4.36
C ILE A 419 -16.44 -20.17 3.68
N GLY A 420 -17.60 -19.55 3.55
CA GLY A 420 -18.76 -20.05 2.84
C GLY A 420 -18.69 -19.72 1.35
N LEU A 421 -18.94 -20.72 0.50
CA LEU A 421 -18.84 -20.66 -0.95
C LEU A 421 -20.06 -21.34 -1.60
N ASP A 422 -20.35 -20.99 -2.85
CA ASP A 422 -21.19 -21.81 -3.72
C ASP A 422 -20.44 -23.09 -4.17
N ASN A 423 -21.18 -24.09 -4.69
CA ASN A 423 -20.59 -25.37 -5.12
C ASN A 423 -19.61 -25.28 -6.31
N GLU A 424 -19.70 -24.22 -7.10
CA GLU A 424 -18.90 -24.06 -8.33
C GLU A 424 -17.62 -23.25 -8.10
N THR A 425 -17.51 -22.57 -6.95
CA THR A 425 -16.37 -21.72 -6.61
C THR A 425 -15.21 -22.54 -6.04
N GLU A 426 -14.11 -22.56 -6.79
CA GLU A 426 -12.82 -23.07 -6.33
C GLU A 426 -11.94 -21.91 -5.83
N ILE A 427 -11.32 -22.10 -4.66
CA ILE A 427 -10.44 -21.11 -4.05
C ILE A 427 -9.13 -21.74 -3.59
N GLN A 428 -8.07 -20.95 -3.62
CA GLN A 428 -6.81 -21.19 -2.95
C GLN A 428 -6.67 -20.26 -1.73
N ILE A 429 -6.28 -20.82 -0.58
CA ILE A 429 -5.98 -20.05 0.63
C ILE A 429 -4.46 -19.95 0.79
N LEU A 430 -3.95 -18.72 0.88
CA LEU A 430 -2.54 -18.43 1.05
C LEU A 430 -2.31 -17.75 2.42
N PRO A 431 -1.84 -18.49 3.43
CA PRO A 431 -1.36 -17.94 4.70
C PRO A 431 -0.29 -16.87 4.51
N VAL A 432 -0.42 -15.74 5.21
CA VAL A 432 0.60 -14.68 5.20
C VAL A 432 0.91 -14.18 6.61
N LEU A 433 2.20 -13.92 6.85
CA LEU A 433 2.71 -13.40 8.13
C LEU A 433 2.25 -11.98 8.42
N ASP A 434 1.81 -11.26 7.39
CA ASP A 434 1.34 -9.89 7.47
C ASP A 434 0.39 -9.52 6.32
N ARG A 435 -0.39 -8.47 6.55
CA ARG A 435 -1.62 -8.13 5.82
C ARG A 435 -1.44 -7.31 4.53
N ALA A 436 -0.21 -7.00 4.13
CA ALA A 436 0.07 -5.93 3.14
C ALA A 436 1.05 -6.32 2.01
N HIS A 437 1.28 -7.62 1.78
CA HIS A 437 2.24 -8.07 0.76
C HIS A 437 1.60 -9.00 -0.25
N PHE A 438 2.12 -8.95 -1.48
CA PHE A 438 1.79 -9.99 -2.44
C PHE A 438 2.41 -11.30 -1.94
N PRO A 439 1.65 -12.41 -1.86
CA PRO A 439 2.19 -13.69 -1.42
C PRO A 439 3.36 -14.06 -2.32
N VAL A 440 4.53 -14.25 -1.71
CA VAL A 440 5.69 -14.83 -2.38
C VAL A 440 5.34 -16.30 -2.55
N ILE A 441 4.72 -16.66 -3.67
CA ILE A 441 4.44 -18.06 -4.01
C ILE A 441 5.82 -18.71 -4.25
N ASN A 442 6.14 -19.71 -3.43
CA ASN A 442 7.33 -20.55 -3.61
C ASN A 442 7.10 -21.59 -4.70
#